data_AF-A0A381NK18-F1
#
_entry.id   AF-A0A381NK18-F1
#
_cell.length_a   1.000
_cell.length_b   1.000
_cell.length_c   1.000
_cell.angle_alpha   90.00
_cell.angle_beta   90.00
_cell.angle_gamma   90.00
#
_symmetry.space_group_name_H-M   'P 1'
#
loop_
_entity.id
_entity.type
_entity.pdbx_description
1 polymer ?
#
loop_
_entity_poly.entity_id
_entity_poly.type
_entity_poly.pdbx_seq_one_letter_code
_entity_poly.pdbx_strand_id
1 'polypeptide(L)'
;MTYAAALLLVVSFLSENVTHVCWTPAAVSSVLYLSIVGSVFGFVIFYSLLKKFPVSTLSFASYVFPVVALALGYVLLGETLEMQTLVGGATILVGIIIATQGGNSSYQQTLGND
;
A
#
# COMPACT_ATOMS: atom_id res chain seq x y z
N MET A 1 2.61 -18.89 -3.20
CA MET A 1 2.69 -18.45 -1.78
C MET A 1 3.67 -19.29 -0.98
N THR A 2 3.61 -20.63 -1.01
CA THR A 2 4.53 -21.52 -0.28
C THR A 2 5.99 -21.39 -0.70
N TYR A 3 6.29 -21.34 -2.00
CA TYR A 3 7.67 -21.16 -2.50
C TYR A 3 8.28 -19.81 -2.09
N ALA A 4 7.49 -18.72 -2.16
CA ALA A 4 7.95 -17.40 -1.71
C ALA A 4 8.20 -17.38 -0.20
N ALA A 5 7.33 -18.00 0.59
CA ALA A 5 7.52 -18.14 2.04
C ALA A 5 8.79 -18.93 2.37
N ALA A 6 9.03 -20.05 1.68
CA ALA A 6 10.25 -20.84 1.87
C ALA A 6 11.51 -20.04 1.53
N LEU A 7 11.50 -19.30 0.42
CA LEU A 7 12.63 -18.47 -0.01
C LEU A 7 12.89 -17.32 0.99
N LEU A 8 11.84 -16.64 1.45
CA LEU A 8 11.95 -15.59 2.47
C LEU A 8 12.45 -16.12 3.81
N LEU A 9 12.05 -17.33 4.20
CA LEU A 9 12.50 -17.95 5.45
C LEU A 9 14.00 -18.24 5.40
N VAL A 10 14.50 -18.76 4.27
CA VAL A 10 15.94 -19.00 4.06
C VAL A 10 16.73 -17.69 4.10
N VAL A 11 16.21 -16.62 3.48
CA VAL A 11 16.85 -15.29 3.50
C VAL A 11 16.83 -14.68 4.90
N SER A 12 15.72 -14.78 5.64
CA SER A 12 15.63 -14.32 7.04
C SER A 12 16.68 -15.03 7.89
N PHE A 13 16.80 -16.35 7.76
CA PHE A 13 17.74 -17.13 8.56
C PHE A 13 19.21 -16.77 8.28
N LEU A 14 19.54 -16.36 7.06
CA LEU A 14 20.90 -15.96 6.67
C LEU A 14 21.21 -14.49 7.00
N SER A 15 20.20 -13.61 7.03
CA SER A 15 20.39 -12.16 7.15
C SER A 15 20.04 -11.60 8.53
N GLU A 16 19.26 -12.31 9.35
CA GLU A 16 18.70 -11.79 10.59
C GLU A 16 19.52 -12.19 11.81
N ASN A 17 20.03 -11.19 12.53
CA ASN A 17 20.71 -11.39 13.80
C ASN A 17 19.68 -11.33 14.94
N VAL A 18 19.08 -12.49 15.25
CA VAL A 18 18.00 -12.67 16.26
C VAL A 18 18.38 -12.20 17.67
N THR A 19 19.66 -11.96 17.95
CA THR A 19 20.14 -11.54 19.28
C THR A 19 19.81 -10.08 19.63
N HIS A 20 19.45 -9.24 18.65
CA HIS A 20 19.09 -7.83 18.86
C HIS A 20 17.58 -7.57 18.97
N VAL A 21 16.74 -8.62 19.01
CA VAL A 21 15.29 -8.45 19.14
C VAL A 21 14.93 -8.11 20.58
N CYS A 22 14.87 -6.81 20.88
CA CYS A 22 14.37 -6.31 22.16
C CYS A 22 12.85 -6.19 22.12
N TRP A 23 12.17 -7.13 22.78
CA TRP A 23 10.71 -7.08 23.00
C TRP A 23 10.37 -5.96 23.97
N THR A 24 10.21 -4.76 23.45
CA THR A 24 9.74 -3.60 24.21
C THR A 24 8.22 -3.49 24.13
N PRO A 25 7.55 -2.95 25.15
CA PRO A 25 6.11 -2.66 25.08
C PRO A 25 5.73 -1.79 23.87
N ALA A 26 6.63 -0.90 23.45
CA ALA A 26 6.47 -0.07 22.25
C ALA A 26 6.50 -0.88 20.94
N ALA A 27 7.38 -1.88 20.83
CA ALA A 27 7.39 -2.76 19.67
C ALA A 27 6.10 -3.59 19.58
N VAL A 28 5.66 -4.15 20.72
CA VAL A 28 4.42 -4.92 20.78
C VAL A 28 3.20 -4.06 20.44
N SER A 29 3.11 -2.84 20.97
CA SER A 29 2.01 -1.93 20.66
C SER A 29 2.00 -1.50 19.19
N SER A 30 3.17 -1.29 18.58
CA SER A 30 3.29 -0.95 17.15
C SER A 30 2.79 -2.09 16.26
N VAL A 31 3.16 -3.34 16.58
CA VAL A 31 2.69 -4.52 15.84
C VAL A 31 1.18 -4.71 15.98
N LEU A 32 0.63 -4.54 17.19
CA LEU A 32 -0.81 -4.62 17.42
C LEU A 32 -1.56 -3.53 16.67
N TYR A 33 -1.06 -2.30 16.72
CA TYR A 33 -1.63 -1.18 15.98
C TYR A 33 -1.68 -1.46 14.49
N LEU A 34 -0.56 -1.90 13.89
CA LEU A 34 -0.50 -2.18 12.45
C LEU A 34 -1.40 -3.36 12.06
N SER A 35 -1.43 -4.40 12.89
CA SER A 35 -2.24 -5.60 12.64
C SER A 35 -3.73 -5.31 12.70
N ILE A 36 -4.18 -4.48 13.65
CA ILE A 36 -5.60 -4.15 13.80
C ILE A 36 -6.00 -3.04 12.82
N VAL A 37 -5.32 -1.89 12.86
CA VAL A 37 -5.69 -0.70 12.09
C VAL A 37 -5.27 -0.81 10.63
N GLY A 38 -4.03 -1.23 10.38
CA GLY A 38 -3.51 -1.37 9.01
C GLY A 38 -4.15 -2.53 8.27
N SER A 39 -4.28 -3.70 8.93
CA SER A 39 -4.82 -4.90 8.28
C SER A 39 -6.33 -5.08 8.48
N VAL A 40 -6.81 -5.31 9.70
CA VAL A 40 -8.24 -5.68 9.91
C VAL A 40 -9.17 -4.60 9.40
N PHE A 41 -8.98 -3.34 9.81
CA PHE A 41 -9.81 -2.23 9.33
C PHE A 41 -9.65 -2.00 7.82
N GLY A 42 -8.41 -2.02 7.32
CA GLY A 42 -8.11 -1.88 5.89
C GLY A 42 -8.85 -2.93 5.04
N PHE A 43 -8.80 -4.20 5.44
CA PHE A 43 -9.48 -5.28 4.75
C PHE A 43 -11.00 -5.18 4.86
N VAL A 44 -11.56 -4.84 6.02
CA VAL A 44 -13.01 -4.67 6.19
C VAL A 44 -13.53 -3.58 5.26
N ILE A 45 -12.84 -2.44 5.18
CA ILE A 45 -13.19 -1.35 4.27
C ILE A 45 -13.07 -1.83 2.83
N PHE A 46 -11.94 -2.44 2.44
CA PHE A 46 -11.72 -2.95 1.09
C PHE A 46 -12.81 -3.92 0.64
N TYR A 47 -13.13 -4.93 1.45
CA TYR A 47 -14.20 -5.89 1.14
C TYR A 47 -15.59 -5.24 1.14
N SER A 48 -15.83 -4.23 1.98
CA SER A 48 -17.08 -3.47 1.96
C SER A 48 -17.23 -2.63 0.69
N LEU A 49 -16.12 -2.06 0.19
CA LEU A 49 -16.09 -1.32 -1.07
C LEU A 49 -16.24 -2.26 -2.27
N LEU A 50 -15.64 -3.45 -2.25
CA LEU A 50 -15.81 -4.47 -3.30
C LEU A 50 -17.27 -4.85 -3.53
N LYS A 51 -18.11 -4.78 -2.49
CA LYS A 51 -19.55 -5.05 -2.62
C LYS A 51 -20.32 -3.92 -3.33
N LYS A 52 -19.75 -2.72 -3.42
CA LYS A 52 -20.43 -1.50 -3.91
C LYS A 52 -19.85 -0.96 -5.22
N PHE A 53 -18.58 -1.28 -5.52
CA PHE A 53 -17.87 -0.75 -6.68
C PHE A 53 -17.28 -1.87 -7.55
N PRO A 54 -17.16 -1.66 -8.87
CA PRO A 54 -16.49 -2.61 -9.75
C PRO A 54 -15.01 -2.77 -9.38
N VAL A 55 -14.50 -4.00 -9.48
CA VAL A 55 -13.14 -4.40 -9.05
C VAL A 55 -12.05 -3.52 -9.67
N SER A 56 -12.22 -3.14 -10.94
CA SER A 56 -11.30 -2.25 -11.66
C SER A 56 -11.12 -0.89 -10.98
N THR A 57 -12.19 -0.28 -10.45
CA THR A 57 -12.11 1.00 -9.72
C THR A 57 -11.40 0.85 -8.37
N LEU A 58 -11.59 -0.29 -7.67
CA LEU A 58 -10.88 -0.55 -6.43
C LEU A 58 -9.38 -0.76 -6.62
N SER A 59 -8.95 -1.37 -7.72
CA SER A 59 -7.53 -1.50 -8.04
C SER A 59 -6.85 -0.14 -8.17
N PHE A 60 -7.57 0.87 -8.72
CA PHE A 60 -7.05 2.24 -8.76
C PHE A 60 -7.02 2.92 -7.39
N ALA A 61 -7.93 2.58 -6.48
CA ALA A 61 -7.93 3.13 -5.12
C ALA A 61 -6.65 2.78 -4.33
N SER A 62 -6.07 1.59 -4.55
CA SER A 62 -4.81 1.19 -3.91
C SER A 62 -3.63 2.07 -4.32
N TYR A 63 -3.67 2.66 -5.52
CA TYR A 63 -2.64 3.60 -5.97
C TYR A 63 -2.67 4.93 -5.23
N VAL A 64 -3.78 5.27 -4.56
CA VAL A 64 -3.90 6.51 -3.78
C VAL A 64 -3.22 6.37 -2.41
N PHE A 65 -3.01 5.15 -1.90
CA PHE A 65 -2.42 4.92 -0.58
C PHE A 65 -1.05 5.58 -0.35
N PRO A 66 -0.06 5.52 -1.27
CA PRO A 66 1.23 6.19 -1.08
C PRO A 66 1.09 7.71 -0.97
N VAL A 67 0.16 8.31 -1.73
CA VAL A 67 -0.09 9.76 -1.71
C VAL A 67 -0.71 10.17 -0.36
N VAL A 68 -1.69 9.40 0.10
CA VAL A 68 -2.32 9.61 1.42
C VAL A 68 -1.31 9.40 2.54
N ALA A 69 -0.48 8.36 2.46
CA ALA A 69 0.57 8.11 3.45
C ALA A 69 1.57 9.27 3.53
N LEU A 70 2.02 9.81 2.39
CA LEU A 70 2.87 11.01 2.32
C LEU A 70 2.21 12.23 2.96
N ALA A 71 0.95 12.49 2.62
CA ALA A 71 0.19 13.61 3.17
C ALA A 71 0.01 13.48 4.70
N LEU A 72 -0.30 12.27 5.18
CA LEU A 72 -0.43 11.99 6.61
C LEU A 72 0.91 12.07 7.34
N GLY A 73 2.02 11.62 6.74
CA GLY A 73 3.36 11.78 7.32
C GLY A 73 3.74 13.25 7.50
N TYR A 74 3.48 14.07 6.48
CA TYR A 74 3.68 15.52 6.57
C TYR A 74 2.80 16.18 7.64
N VAL A 75 1.49 15.90 7.65
CA VAL A 75 0.53 16.59 8.52
C VAL A 75 0.54 16.09 9.97
N LEU A 76 0.56 14.76 10.18
CA LEU A 76 0.47 14.17 11.52
C LEU A 76 1.84 14.04 12.19
N LEU A 77 2.87 13.70 11.42
CA LEU A 77 4.21 13.45 11.96
C LEU A 77 5.09 14.71 11.90
N GLY A 78 4.67 15.73 11.14
CA GLY A 78 5.41 16.99 10.99
C GLY A 78 6.72 16.83 10.23
N GLU A 79 6.88 15.76 9.46
CA GLU A 79 8.11 15.50 8.70
C GLU A 79 8.32 16.58 7.65
N THR A 80 9.50 17.19 7.61
CA THR A 80 9.87 18.11 6.53
C THR A 80 10.10 17.31 5.25
N LEU A 81 9.29 17.57 4.22
CA LEU A 81 9.46 16.91 2.92
C LEU A 81 10.76 17.36 2.26
N GLU A 82 11.79 16.53 2.39
CA GLU A 82 13.07 16.73 1.72
C GLU A 82 12.92 16.54 0.21
N MET A 83 13.83 17.12 -0.58
CA MET A 83 13.75 17.07 -2.05
C MET A 83 13.68 15.63 -2.60
N GLN A 84 14.33 14.66 -1.94
CA GLN A 84 14.25 13.26 -2.35
C GLN A 84 12.84 12.69 -2.19
N THR A 85 12.17 12.98 -1.07
CA THR A 85 10.79 12.58 -0.80
C THR A 85 9.81 13.19 -1.81
N LEU A 86 10.04 14.45 -2.18
CA LEU A 86 9.28 15.14 -3.23
C LEU A 86 9.46 14.47 -4.60
N VAL A 87 10.69 14.15 -5.00
CA VAL A 87 10.97 13.46 -6.27
C VAL A 87 10.35 12.05 -6.28
N GLY A 88 10.47 11.32 -5.18
CA GLY A 88 9.83 10.00 -5.02
C GLY A 88 8.30 10.10 -5.12
N GLY A 89 7.69 11.05 -4.41
CA GLY A 89 6.25 11.32 -4.46
C GLY A 89 5.77 11.71 -5.86
N ALA A 90 6.51 12.57 -6.56
CA ALA A 90 6.22 12.95 -7.94
C ALA A 90 6.30 11.75 -8.89
N THR A 91 7.30 10.88 -8.72
CA THR A 91 7.46 9.67 -9.52
C THR A 91 6.27 8.72 -9.34
N ILE A 92 5.81 8.54 -8.10
CA ILE A 92 4.60 7.76 -7.80
C ILE A 92 3.40 8.37 -8.52
N LEU A 93 3.15 9.68 -8.35
CA LEU A 93 2.02 10.38 -8.99
C LEU A 93 2.01 10.19 -10.51
N VAL A 94 3.17 10.31 -11.17
CA VAL A 94 3.30 10.05 -12.61
C VAL A 94 2.90 8.61 -12.96
N GLY A 95 3.38 7.63 -12.20
CA GLY A 95 2.99 6.22 -12.39
C GLY A 95 1.49 5.99 -12.25
N ILE A 96 0.84 6.62 -11.27
CA ILE A 96 -0.61 6.53 -11.05
C ILE A 96 -1.37 7.11 -12.24
N ILE A 97 -0.96 8.28 -12.71
CA ILE A 97 -1.60 8.95 -13.85
C ILE A 97 -1.54 8.05 -15.09
N ILE A 98 -0.36 7.48 -15.38
CA ILE A 98 -0.18 6.56 -16.51
C ILE A 98 -1.07 5.31 -16.36
N ALA A 99 -1.06 4.68 -15.17
CA ALA A 99 -1.86 3.49 -14.91
C ALA A 99 -3.36 3.76 -15.06
N THR A 100 -3.83 4.92 -14.60
CA THR A 100 -5.25 5.30 -14.64
C THR A 100 -5.74 5.60 -16.05
N GLN A 101 -4.88 6.15 -16.92
CA GLN A 101 -5.23 6.41 -18.33
C GLN A 101 -5.51 5.13 -19.13
N GLY A 102 -4.79 4.03 -18.83
CA GLY A 102 -5.00 2.74 -19.51
C GLY A 102 -6.33 2.06 -19.18
N GLY A 103 -6.91 2.33 -18.01
CA GLY A 103 -8.18 1.73 -17.56
C GLY A 103 -9.43 2.28 -18.25
N ASN A 104 -9.41 3.57 -18.63
CA ASN A 104 -10.55 4.21 -19.30
C ASN A 104 -10.74 3.75 -20.76
N SER A 105 -9.69 3.21 -21.39
CA SER A 105 -9.73 2.82 -22.81
C SER A 105 -10.55 1.56 -23.07
N SER A 106 -10.73 0.67 -22.09
CA SER A 106 -11.47 -0.59 -22.26
C SER A 106 -12.99 -0.46 -22.14
N TYR A 107 -13.50 0.60 -21.49
CA TYR A 107 -14.95 0.78 -21.29
C TYR A 107 -15.66 1.38 -22.52
N GLN A 108 -14.95 2.18 -23.32
CA GLN A 108 -15.51 2.72 -24.57
C GLN A 108 -15.61 1.66 -25.67
N GLN A 109 -14.83 0.59 -25.60
CA GLN A 109 -14.80 -0.44 -26.64
C GLN A 109 -15.99 -1.41 -26.58
N THR A 110 -16.64 -1.54 -25.42
CA THR A 110 -17.85 -2.35 -25.22
C THR A 110 -19.16 -1.61 -25.53
N LEU A 111 -19.19 -0.28 -25.49
CA LEU A 111 -20.40 0.52 -25.77
C LEU A 111 -20.50 0.99 -27.23
N GLY A 112 -19.44 0.82 -28.02
CA GLY A 112 -19.39 1.19 -29.44
C GLY A 112 -19.58 0.03 -30.41
N ASN A 113 -19.90 -1.17 -29.92
CA ASN A 113 -20.10 -2.38 -30.72
C ASN A 113 -21.57 -2.88 -30.72
N ASP A 114 -22.50 -2.03 -30.27
CA ASP A 114 -23.94 -2.28 -30.24
C ASP A 114 -24.68 -1.29 -31.15
#